data_AF-A0A2M8Q9L0-F1
#
_entry.id   AF-A0A2M8Q9L0-F1
#
_cell.length_a   1.000
_cell.length_b   1.000
_cell.length_c   1.000
_cell.angle_alpha   90.00
_cell.angle_beta   90.00
_cell.angle_gamma   90.00
#
_symmetry.space_group_name_H-M   'P 1'
#
loop_
_entity.id
_entity.type
_entity.pdbx_description
1 polymer ?
#
loop_
_entity_poly.entity_id
_entity_poly.type
_entity_poly.pdbx_seq_one_letter_code
_entity_poly.pdbx_strand_id
1 'polypeptide(L)' 'MNGSKNALQDTGRDPDDAPELDDAFFERADRFDGPRLIRRGRPPAEVRKVSLTVRFDPDIIEAFRATGPG' A
#
# COMPACT_ATOMS: atom_id res chain seq x y z
N MET A 1 -27.31 35.13 15.10
CA MET A 1 -26.55 33.86 15.28
C MET A 1 -27.51 32.72 15.05
N ASN A 2 -27.35 31.94 13.97
CA ASN A 2 -28.12 30.71 13.75
C ASN A 2 -27.17 29.67 13.14
N GLY A 3 -26.86 28.62 13.90
CA GLY A 3 -26.12 27.46 13.44
C GLY A 3 -27.08 26.28 13.31
N SER A 4 -27.46 25.95 12.08
CA SER A 4 -28.20 24.73 11.75
C SER A 4 -27.33 23.50 12.03
N LYS A 5 -27.67 22.75 13.08
CA LYS A 5 -27.03 21.46 13.39
C LYS A 5 -27.64 20.39 12.49
N ASN A 6 -26.94 20.03 11.42
CA ASN A 6 -27.21 18.78 10.71
C ASN A 6 -26.77 17.63 11.62
N ALA A 7 -27.69 17.12 12.43
CA ALA A 7 -27.47 15.96 13.27
C ALA A 7 -27.22 14.75 12.37
N LEU A 8 -26.00 14.22 12.41
CA LEU A 8 -25.68 12.90 11.86
C LEU A 8 -26.59 11.89 12.55
N GLN A 9 -27.31 11.10 11.76
CA GLN A 9 -28.16 10.02 12.25
C GLN A 9 -27.27 9.04 13.02
N ASP A 10 -27.36 9.06 14.35
CA ASP A 10 -26.71 8.10 15.23
C ASP A 10 -27.45 6.76 15.11
N THR A 11 -26.99 5.91 14.19
CA THR A 11 -27.46 4.53 14.11
C THR A 11 -26.79 3.75 15.24
N GLY A 12 -27.28 3.98 16.46
CA GLY A 12 -26.76 3.41 17.69
C GLY A 12 -26.68 1.89 17.60
N ARG A 13 -25.45 1.41 17.41
CA ARG A 13 -25.10 0.01 17.64
C ARG A 13 -24.72 -0.10 19.10
N ASP A 14 -25.32 -1.05 19.81
CA ASP A 14 -25.01 -1.30 21.22
C ASP A 14 -23.51 -1.62 21.35
N PRO A 15 -22.74 -0.93 22.22
CA PRO A 15 -21.35 -1.28 22.48
C PRO A 15 -21.17 -2.73 22.96
N ASP A 16 -22.21 -3.33 23.54
CA ASP A 16 -22.19 -4.73 23.99
C ASP A 16 -22.40 -5.73 22.83
N ASP A 17 -22.84 -5.28 21.65
CA ASP A 17 -22.96 -6.05 20.39
C ASP A 17 -21.71 -5.91 19.49
N ALA A 18 -20.60 -5.40 20.03
CA ALA A 18 -19.34 -5.31 19.31
C ALA A 18 -18.70 -6.70 19.13
N PRO A 19 -18.10 -7.01 17.97
CA PRO A 19 -17.37 -8.25 17.79
C PRO A 19 -16.10 -8.27 18.66
N GLU A 20 -15.73 -9.46 19.12
CA GLU A 20 -14.48 -9.68 19.84
C GLU A 20 -13.26 -9.39 18.96
N LEU A 21 -12.24 -8.76 19.54
CA LEU A 21 -10.95 -8.49 18.89
C LEU A 21 -9.99 -9.66 19.16
N ASP A 22 -10.31 -10.82 18.61
CA ASP A 22 -9.51 -12.04 18.73
C ASP A 22 -8.32 -12.07 17.74
N ASP A 23 -7.47 -13.09 17.86
CA ASP A 23 -6.31 -13.25 16.97
C ASP A 23 -6.72 -13.32 15.49
N ALA A 24 -7.85 -13.98 15.19
CA ALA A 24 -8.39 -14.08 13.84
C ALA A 24 -8.80 -12.71 13.27
N PHE A 25 -9.30 -11.79 14.11
CA PHE A 25 -9.52 -10.40 13.74
C PHE A 25 -8.20 -9.71 13.36
N PHE A 26 -7.16 -9.85 14.18
CA PHE A 26 -5.88 -9.19 13.94
C PHE A 26 -5.09 -9.77 12.76
N GLU A 27 -5.24 -11.06 12.46
CA GLU A 27 -4.58 -11.70 11.33
C GLU A 27 -5.01 -11.12 9.97
N ARG A 28 -6.28 -10.70 9.87
CA ARG A 28 -6.88 -10.10 8.66
C ARG A 28 -6.91 -8.57 8.70
N ALA A 29 -6.65 -7.95 9.85
CA ALA A 29 -6.72 -6.51 10.00
C ALA A 29 -5.57 -5.78 9.30
N ASP A 30 -5.86 -4.59 8.79
CA ASP A 30 -4.86 -3.66 8.27
C ASP A 30 -4.21 -2.88 9.42
N ARG A 31 -2.88 -2.82 9.45
CA ARG A 31 -2.14 -2.05 10.47
C ARG A 31 -1.94 -0.61 10.00
N PHE A 32 -2.33 0.35 10.82
CA PHE A 32 -2.10 1.78 10.58
C PHE A 32 -1.11 2.37 11.58
N ASP A 33 -0.37 3.39 11.13
CA ASP A 33 0.48 4.27 11.92
C ASP A 33 0.05 5.71 11.62
N GLY A 34 -0.83 6.26 12.47
CA GLY A 34 -1.60 7.47 12.16
C GLY A 34 -2.45 7.29 10.89
N PRO A 35 -2.36 8.17 9.88
CA PRO A 35 -3.07 8.02 8.61
C PRO A 35 -2.39 7.03 7.64
N ARG A 36 -1.24 6.43 8.00
CA ARG A 36 -0.43 5.62 7.10
C ARG A 36 -0.75 4.12 7.24
N LEU A 37 -1.21 3.50 6.16
CA LEU A 37 -1.34 2.04 6.08
C LEU A 37 0.04 1.36 5.97
N ILE A 38 0.34 0.47 6.91
CA ILE A 38 1.54 -0.37 6.92
C ILE A 38 1.24 -1.67 6.18
N ARG A 39 1.67 -1.74 4.91
CA ARG A 39 1.51 -2.94 4.08
C ARG A 39 2.40 -4.08 4.59
N ARG A 40 1.82 -5.29 4.67
CA ARG A 40 2.56 -6.52 4.94
C ARG A 40 3.48 -6.84 3.74
N GLY A 41 4.64 -7.44 3.99
CA GLY A 41 5.56 -7.88 2.94
C GLY A 41 6.86 -7.08 2.87
N ARG A 42 7.52 -7.10 1.70
CA ARG A 42 8.84 -6.46 1.50
C ARG A 42 8.72 -4.94 1.68
N PRO A 43 9.52 -4.32 2.57
CA PRO A 43 9.58 -2.88 2.70
C PRO A 43 9.91 -2.22 1.34
N PRO A 44 9.35 -1.03 1.06
CA PRO A 44 9.73 -0.29 -0.12
C PRO A 44 11.24 -0.01 -0.08
N ALA A 45 11.94 -0.27 -1.18
CA ALA A 45 13.34 0.13 -1.30
C ALA A 45 13.43 1.66 -1.21
N GLU A 46 14.36 2.17 -0.39
CA GLU A 46 14.64 3.61 -0.26
C GLU A 46 15.08 4.21 -1.59
N VAL A 47 15.94 3.49 -2.32
CA VAL A 47 16.38 3.84 -3.67
C VAL A 47 15.84 2.82 -4.66
N ARG A 48 15.05 3.30 -5.61
CA ARG A 48 14.47 2.48 -6.69
C ARG A 48 15.31 2.64 -7.95
N LYS A 49 15.44 1.55 -8.71
CA LYS A 49 15.99 1.62 -10.07
C LYS A 49 15.08 2.50 -10.92
N VAL A 50 15.68 3.40 -11.70
CA VAL A 50 14.96 4.25 -12.65
C VAL A 50 15.01 3.56 -14.01
N SER A 51 13.84 3.33 -14.61
CA SER A 51 13.76 2.85 -15.99
C SER A 51 14.12 3.98 -16.95
N LEU A 52 15.10 3.76 -17.81
CA LEU A 52 15.51 4.69 -18.85
C LEU A 52 15.28 4.06 -20.22
N THR A 53 14.75 4.81 -21.18
CA THR A 53 14.65 4.40 -22.58
C THR A 53 15.81 5.00 -23.37
N VAL A 54 16.70 4.15 -23.89
CA VAL A 54 17.87 4.54 -24.69
C VAL A 54 17.90 3.70 -25.96
N ARG A 55 18.32 4.31 -27.07
CA ARG A 55 18.62 3.59 -28.31
C ARG A 55 20.11 3.35 -28.40
N PHE A 56 20.49 2.12 -28.69
CA PHE A 56 21.86 1.71 -28.97
C PHE A 56 21.95 1.21 -30.40
N ASP A 57 23.14 1.27 -30.98
CA ASP A 57 23.41 0.64 -32.27
C ASP A 57 23.27 -0.90 -32.16
N PRO A 58 22.88 -1.58 -33.25
CA PRO A 58 22.68 -3.03 -33.25
C PRO A 58 23.88 -3.81 -32.72
N ASP A 59 25.10 -3.43 -33.13
CA ASP A 59 26.35 -4.12 -32.75
C ASP A 59 26.58 -4.08 -31.22
N ILE A 60 26.17 -3.00 -30.56
CA ILE A 60 26.26 -2.85 -29.10
C ILE A 60 25.24 -3.77 -28.40
N ILE A 61 24.04 -3.90 -28.97
CA ILE A 61 23.01 -4.82 -28.45
C ILE A 61 23.50 -6.27 -28.55
N GLU A 62 24.08 -6.65 -29.69
CA GLU A 62 24.64 -7.99 -29.90
C GLU A 62 25.79 -8.30 -28.93
N ALA A 63 26.70 -7.34 -28.74
CA ALA A 63 27.80 -7.47 -27.79
C ALA A 63 27.28 -7.71 -26.35
N PHE A 64 26.27 -6.96 -25.89
CA PHE A 64 25.70 -7.17 -24.55
C PHE A 64 25.02 -8.54 -24.42
N ARG A 65 24.27 -8.97 -25.44
CA ARG A 65 23.64 -10.30 -25.45
C ARG A 65 24.65 -11.44 -25.36
N ALA A 66 25.78 -11.32 -26.06
CA ALA A 66 26.85 -12.33 -26.03
C ALA A 66 27.47 -12.50 -24.63
N THR A 67 27.44 -11.45 -23.79
CA THR A 67 28.03 -11.48 -22.44
C THR A 67 27.11 -12.04 -21.34
N GLY A 68 25.85 -12.36 -21.63
CA GLY A 68 24.87 -12.79 -20.64
C GLY A 68 24.09 -14.05 -21.03
N PRO A 69 23.30 -14.62 -20.09
CA PRO A 69 22.48 -15.80 -20.33
C PRO A 69 21.26 -15.58 -21.27
N GLY A 70 21.16 -14.41 -21.91
CA GLY A 70 19.98 -13.95 -22.65
C GLY A 70 19.12 -13.02 -21.82
#